data_AF-A0A359DFQ6-F1
#
_entry.id   AF-A0A359DFQ6-F1
#
_cell.length_a   1.000
_cell.length_b   1.000
_cell.length_c   1.000
_cell.angle_alpha   90.00
_cell.angle_beta   90.00
_cell.angle_gamma   90.00
#
_symmetry.space_group_name_H-M   'P 1'
#
loop_
_entity.id
_entity.type
_entity.pdbx_description
1 polymer ?
#
loop_
_entity_poly.entity_id
_entity_poly.type
_entity_poly.pdbx_seq_one_letter_code
_entity_poly.pdbx_strand_id
1 'polypeptide(L)'
;MNNDDKKRGTLPQRRLLATAIGFAIASWTGSSLAAEAQKSPVELDSVTVKGQQDQGYKVDKASSPKQTAPLLDTPQTFSVIPEALFKEQGARNLTDVLSNTPGISFNAGENGFASGTNNFSLRGFDTSGSIFIDGARDNGSYTRDVFNVESVEVAKGPAADNG
;
A
#
# COMPACT_ATOMS: atom_id res chain seq x y z
N MET A 1 -39.19 -72.82 -49.48
CA MET A 1 -39.03 -71.46 -48.91
C MET A 1 -39.42 -70.48 -50.02
N ASN A 2 -40.68 -70.49 -50.45
CA ASN A 2 -41.88 -69.84 -49.85
C ASN A 2 -41.73 -68.31 -49.93
N ASN A 3 -42.69 -67.50 -50.34
CA ASN A 3 -43.94 -67.63 -51.11
C ASN A 3 -44.42 -66.17 -51.30
N ASP A 4 -45.08 -65.90 -52.41
CA ASP A 4 -46.27 -65.06 -52.57
C ASP A 4 -46.39 -63.62 -51.99
N ASP A 5 -46.99 -62.79 -52.85
CA ASP A 5 -48.05 -61.79 -52.56
C ASP A 5 -47.64 -60.48 -51.83
N LYS A 6 -48.19 -59.29 -52.05
CA LYS A 6 -49.24 -58.76 -52.95
C LYS A 6 -49.27 -57.22 -52.80
N LYS A 7 -49.51 -56.53 -53.92
CA LYS A 7 -50.42 -55.37 -54.15
C LYS A 7 -50.35 -54.05 -53.33
N ARG A 8 -50.14 -52.96 -54.13
CA ARG A 8 -50.98 -51.74 -54.38
C ARG A 8 -51.32 -50.74 -53.25
N GLY A 9 -51.03 -49.46 -53.53
CA GLY A 9 -51.80 -48.27 -53.12
C GLY A 9 -51.57 -47.13 -54.14
N THR A 10 -52.48 -46.86 -55.09
CA THR A 10 -53.59 -45.87 -55.11
C THR A 10 -53.23 -44.44 -55.54
N LEU A 11 -53.42 -44.21 -56.85
CA LEU A 11 -54.09 -43.07 -57.55
C LEU A 11 -53.51 -41.63 -57.55
N PRO A 12 -53.81 -40.85 -58.62
CA PRO A 12 -53.07 -39.67 -59.06
C PRO A 12 -53.77 -38.35 -58.71
N GLN A 13 -53.09 -37.21 -58.81
CA GLN A 13 -53.77 -35.97 -59.20
C GLN A 13 -52.82 -34.97 -59.89
N ARG A 14 -53.11 -34.76 -61.18
CA ARG A 14 -52.60 -33.67 -62.01
C ARG A 14 -53.21 -32.35 -61.54
N ARG A 15 -52.46 -31.25 -61.58
CA ARG A 15 -52.64 -30.18 -62.58
C ARG A 15 -51.68 -29.01 -62.31
N LEU A 16 -50.85 -28.77 -63.33
CA LEU A 16 -50.16 -27.51 -63.60
C LEU A 16 -51.19 -26.41 -63.87
N LEU A 17 -50.93 -25.20 -63.36
CA LEU A 17 -51.33 -23.97 -64.03
C LEU A 17 -50.33 -22.87 -63.70
N ALA A 18 -49.79 -22.30 -64.77
CA ALA A 18 -48.83 -21.21 -64.82
C ALA A 18 -49.53 -19.84 -64.80
N THR A 19 -48.80 -18.81 -64.36
CA THR A 19 -49.03 -17.38 -64.63
C THR A 19 -47.67 -16.68 -64.54
N ALA A 20 -47.05 -16.25 -65.65
CA ALA A 20 -47.28 -15.01 -66.43
C ALA A 20 -46.83 -13.74 -65.65
N ILE A 21 -45.62 -13.24 -65.91
CA ILE A 21 -45.28 -12.08 -66.79
C ILE A 21 -45.61 -10.71 -66.17
N GLY A 22 -44.57 -9.91 -65.93
CA GLY A 22 -44.64 -8.47 -65.66
C GLY A 22 -43.27 -7.82 -65.81
N PHE A 23 -43.09 -7.04 -66.88
CA PHE A 23 -41.83 -6.50 -67.40
C PHE A 23 -41.48 -5.14 -66.76
N ALA A 24 -40.22 -4.98 -66.35
CA ALA A 24 -39.37 -3.78 -66.27
C ALA A 24 -39.99 -2.39 -66.00
N ILE A 25 -39.66 -1.79 -64.83
CA ILE A 25 -39.39 -0.34 -64.70
C ILE A 25 -38.35 -0.08 -63.57
N ALA A 26 -37.34 0.73 -63.89
CA ALA A 26 -36.50 1.54 -62.99
C ALA A 26 -35.49 0.84 -62.06
N SER A 27 -34.30 0.64 -62.63
CA SER A 27 -33.00 0.83 -61.98
C SER A 27 -32.91 2.13 -61.16
N TRP A 28 -32.14 2.07 -60.06
CA TRP A 28 -31.75 3.11 -59.09
C TRP A 28 -32.58 3.22 -57.80
N THR A 29 -32.36 2.27 -56.89
CA THR A 29 -32.02 2.61 -55.50
C THR A 29 -30.95 1.63 -55.05
N GLY A 30 -29.72 2.14 -54.93
CA GLY A 30 -28.56 1.35 -54.55
C GLY A 30 -28.74 0.69 -53.20
N SER A 31 -28.24 -0.52 -53.09
CA SER A 31 -28.01 -1.22 -51.83
C SER A 31 -27.44 -0.24 -50.80
N SER A 32 -28.20 0.03 -49.74
CA SER A 32 -27.66 0.61 -48.52
C SER A 32 -26.80 -0.47 -47.86
N LEU A 33 -25.56 -0.59 -48.30
CA LEU A 33 -24.51 -1.19 -47.49
C LEU A 33 -24.31 -0.24 -46.31
N ALA A 34 -24.77 -0.66 -45.13
CA ALA A 34 -24.34 -0.05 -43.89
C ALA A 34 -22.81 -0.21 -43.85
N ALA A 35 -22.10 0.87 -44.14
CA ALA A 35 -20.68 0.97 -43.88
C ALA A 35 -20.54 1.04 -42.36
N GLU A 36 -20.36 -0.12 -41.73
CA GLU A 36 -19.84 -0.19 -40.37
C GLU A 36 -18.47 0.51 -40.42
N ALA A 37 -18.41 1.75 -39.94
CA ALA A 37 -17.17 2.48 -39.83
C ALA A 37 -16.25 1.67 -38.92
N GLN A 38 -15.28 0.98 -39.52
CA GLN A 38 -14.31 0.16 -38.83
C GLN A 38 -13.39 1.07 -38.01
N LYS A 39 -13.85 1.41 -36.80
CA LYS A 39 -13.12 2.22 -35.84
C LYS A 39 -11.92 1.40 -35.39
N SER A 40 -10.72 1.79 -35.81
CA SER A 40 -9.48 1.15 -35.37
C SER A 40 -9.44 1.12 -33.84
N PRO A 41 -9.09 -0.02 -33.22
CA PRO A 41 -9.00 -0.11 -31.77
C PRO A 41 -7.98 0.92 -31.26
N VAL A 42 -8.38 1.68 -30.25
CA VAL A 42 -7.49 2.62 -29.56
C VAL A 42 -6.57 1.79 -28.67
N GLU A 43 -5.29 1.69 -29.04
CA GLU A 43 -4.27 1.09 -28.17
C GLU A 43 -3.88 2.12 -27.10
N LEU A 44 -4.04 1.72 -25.84
CA LEU A 44 -3.60 2.51 -24.69
C LEU A 44 -2.20 2.08 -24.28
N ASP A 45 -1.41 3.05 -23.80
CA ASP A 45 -0.09 2.78 -23.25
C ASP A 45 -0.16 1.82 -22.05
N SER A 46 0.87 0.98 -21.93
CA SER A 46 0.96 -0.01 -20.84
C SER A 46 1.08 0.68 -19.48
N VAL A 47 0.24 0.29 -18.52
CA VAL A 47 0.34 0.72 -17.12
C VAL A 47 1.15 -0.32 -16.34
N THR A 48 2.29 0.10 -15.80
CA THR A 48 3.07 -0.74 -14.87
C THR A 48 2.64 -0.44 -13.43
N VAL A 49 1.94 -1.39 -12.80
CA VAL A 49 1.61 -1.33 -11.38
C VAL A 49 2.76 -1.92 -10.57
N LYS A 50 3.41 -1.10 -9.74
CA LYS A 50 4.39 -1.56 -8.76
C LYS A 50 3.69 -1.70 -7.41
N GLY A 51 3.65 -2.91 -6.87
CA GLY A 51 3.25 -3.14 -5.48
C GLY A 51 4.47 -3.02 -4.56
N GLN A 52 4.41 -2.10 -3.60
CA GLN A 52 5.39 -2.03 -2.52
C GLN A 52 4.81 -2.79 -1.33
N GLN A 53 5.47 -3.86 -0.89
CA GLN A 53 5.11 -4.53 0.35
C GLN A 53 5.64 -3.69 1.52
N ASP A 54 4.75 -3.26 2.42
CA ASP A 54 5.17 -2.63 3.67
C ASP A 54 6.05 -3.60 4.45
N GLN A 55 7.30 -3.22 4.69
CA GLN A 55 8.34 -4.04 5.34
C GLN A 55 8.12 -4.12 6.87
N GLY A 56 6.88 -3.93 7.33
CA GLY A 56 6.54 -3.72 8.73
C GLY A 56 7.23 -2.48 9.29
N TYR A 57 7.52 -2.49 10.59
CA TYR A 57 8.14 -1.35 11.30
C TYR A 57 9.68 -1.38 11.29
N LYS A 58 10.29 -2.23 10.45
CA LYS A 58 11.76 -2.37 10.42
C LYS A 58 12.39 -1.19 9.68
N VAL A 59 13.28 -0.48 10.34
CA VAL A 59 14.06 0.62 9.76
C VAL A 59 15.53 0.17 9.64
N ASP A 60 16.12 0.32 8.45
CA ASP A 60 17.49 -0.16 8.17
C ASP A 60 18.58 0.92 8.33
N LYS A 61 18.20 2.20 8.37
CA LYS A 61 19.11 3.35 8.48
C LYS A 61 18.55 4.41 9.43
N ALA A 62 19.42 5.05 10.19
CA ALA A 62 19.05 6.23 10.98
C ALA A 62 18.89 7.47 10.06
N SER A 63 18.10 8.43 10.52
CA SER A 63 17.91 9.74 9.90
C SER A 63 19.13 10.65 10.07
N SER A 64 19.85 10.52 11.18
CA SER A 64 21.02 11.35 11.48
C SER A 64 22.17 11.12 10.48
N PRO A 65 22.75 12.17 9.88
CA PRO A 65 23.90 12.05 8.97
C PRO A 65 25.18 11.60 9.67
N LYS A 66 25.22 11.66 11.02
CA LYS A 66 26.34 11.15 11.83
C LYS A 66 26.40 9.61 11.78
N GLN A 67 25.29 8.94 11.46
CA GLN A 67 25.23 7.50 11.27
C GLN A 67 25.48 7.16 9.80
N THR A 68 26.73 6.84 9.47
CA THR A 68 27.16 6.66 8.07
C THR A 68 26.91 5.25 7.51
N ALA A 69 26.57 4.28 8.38
CA ALA A 69 26.37 2.88 8.02
C ALA A 69 24.93 2.42 8.30
N PRO A 70 24.45 1.35 7.63
CA PRO A 70 23.21 0.67 8.02
C PRO A 70 23.24 0.25 9.50
N LEU A 71 22.07 0.19 10.14
CA LEU A 71 21.99 -0.14 11.58
C LEU A 71 22.56 -1.53 11.93
N LEU A 72 22.55 -2.46 10.96
CA LEU A 72 23.17 -3.78 11.10
C LEU A 72 24.70 -3.70 11.24
N ASP A 73 25.33 -2.73 10.57
CA ASP A 73 26.77 -2.57 10.49
C ASP A 73 27.32 -1.55 11.51
N THR A 74 26.44 -0.85 12.22
CA THR A 74 26.82 0.10 13.28
C THR A 74 27.19 -0.67 14.56
N PRO A 75 28.40 -0.48 15.13
CA PRO A 75 28.86 -1.20 16.32
C PRO A 75 28.28 -0.63 17.63
N GLN A 76 27.00 -0.29 17.63
CA GLN A 76 26.28 0.29 18.76
C GLN A 76 24.86 -0.24 18.81
N THR A 77 24.32 -0.42 20.01
CA THR A 77 22.89 -0.72 20.15
C THR A 77 22.08 0.52 19.78
N PHE A 78 21.39 0.43 18.65
CA PHE A 78 20.54 1.49 18.13
C PHE A 78 19.12 0.95 17.93
N SER A 79 18.10 1.71 18.32
CA SER A 79 16.70 1.33 18.14
C SER A 79 15.94 2.49 17.52
N VAL A 80 15.24 2.24 16.41
CA VAL A 80 14.41 3.24 15.75
C VAL A 80 12.96 2.83 15.93
N ILE A 81 12.15 3.74 16.47
CA ILE A 81 10.71 3.60 16.56
C ILE A 81 10.08 4.50 15.49
N PRO A 82 9.60 3.93 14.37
CA PRO A 82 9.03 4.72 13.28
C PRO A 82 7.65 5.27 13.65
N GLU A 83 7.26 6.36 13.00
CA GLU A 83 5.95 7.01 13.16
C GLU A 83 4.78 6.06 12.97
N ALA A 84 4.84 5.17 11.99
CA ALA A 84 3.79 4.17 11.76
C ALA A 84 3.51 3.33 13.01
N LEU A 85 4.55 2.89 13.72
CA LEU A 85 4.39 2.05 14.91
C LEU A 85 3.69 2.81 16.04
N PHE A 86 4.19 4.01 16.37
CA PHE A 86 3.63 4.73 17.51
C PHE A 86 2.29 5.42 17.21
N LYS A 87 1.99 5.72 15.93
CA LYS A 87 0.64 6.11 15.50
C LYS A 87 -0.36 4.98 15.68
N GLU A 88 -0.01 3.76 15.27
CA GLU A 88 -0.88 2.60 15.43
C GLU A 88 -1.10 2.21 16.90
N GLN A 89 -0.11 2.44 17.75
CA GLN A 89 -0.22 2.27 19.20
C GLN A 89 -1.02 3.39 19.88
N GLY A 90 -1.36 4.47 19.18
CA GLY A 90 -2.02 5.63 19.75
C GLY A 90 -1.15 6.42 20.76
N ALA A 91 0.17 6.33 20.63
CA ALA A 91 1.11 7.09 21.45
C ALA A 91 0.93 8.60 21.24
N ARG A 92 0.94 9.37 22.32
CA ARG A 92 0.71 10.82 22.30
C ARG A 92 1.92 11.64 22.70
N ASN A 93 2.91 11.00 23.31
CA ASN A 93 4.07 11.67 23.84
C ASN A 93 5.31 10.76 23.76
N LEU A 94 6.49 11.35 23.99
CA LEU A 94 7.75 10.62 23.95
C LEU A 94 7.80 9.45 24.95
N THR A 95 7.23 9.58 26.15
CA THR A 95 7.19 8.50 27.16
C THR A 95 6.48 7.26 26.62
N ASP A 96 5.34 7.44 25.95
CA ASP A 96 4.59 6.35 25.32
C ASP A 96 5.45 5.66 24.25
N VAL A 97 6.12 6.43 23.40
CA VAL A 97 6.99 5.89 22.34
C VAL A 97 8.17 5.12 22.92
N LEU A 98 8.84 5.68 23.93
CA LEU A 98 10.01 5.08 24.60
C LEU A 98 9.67 3.79 25.34
N SER A 99 8.40 3.54 25.67
CA SER A 99 7.95 2.27 26.27
C SER A 99 8.17 1.06 25.35
N ASN A 100 8.38 1.27 24.05
CA ASN A 100 8.79 0.23 23.09
C ASN A 100 10.25 -0.18 23.23
N THR A 101 11.06 0.58 23.95
CA THR A 101 12.51 0.38 24.01
C THR A 101 12.93 -0.19 25.36
N PRO A 102 13.44 -1.43 25.40
CA PRO A 102 13.91 -2.02 26.66
C PRO A 102 15.16 -1.29 27.17
N GLY A 103 15.30 -1.24 28.49
CA GLY A 103 16.40 -0.55 29.17
C GLY A 103 16.14 0.93 29.43
N ILE A 104 14.93 1.43 29.11
CA ILE A 104 14.43 2.72 29.58
C ILE A 104 13.62 2.49 30.85
N SER A 105 13.81 3.35 31.85
CA SER A 105 13.04 3.33 33.09
C SER A 105 12.52 4.73 33.40
N PHE A 106 11.22 4.83 33.66
CA PHE A 106 10.55 6.07 34.00
C PHE A 106 10.59 6.25 35.52
N ASN A 107 11.19 7.35 35.96
CA ASN A 107 11.28 7.69 37.35
C ASN A 107 10.00 8.44 37.75
N ALA A 108 9.40 8.03 38.86
CA ALA A 108 8.32 8.79 39.45
C ALA A 108 8.87 10.14 39.96
N GLY A 109 8.14 11.22 39.68
CA GLY A 109 8.43 12.52 40.28
C GLY A 109 8.08 12.51 41.76
N GLU A 110 8.98 12.99 42.61
CA GLU A 110 8.78 13.14 44.06
C GLU A 110 8.79 14.63 44.45
N ASN A 111 8.14 15.00 45.57
CA ASN A 111 8.22 16.33 46.20
C ASN A 111 7.89 17.54 45.28
N GLY A 112 6.93 17.40 44.36
CA GLY A 112 6.49 18.51 43.51
C GLY A 112 7.31 18.69 42.23
N PHE A 113 8.28 17.81 41.96
CA PHE A 113 8.87 17.67 40.62
C PHE A 113 7.95 16.79 39.77
N ALA A 114 7.57 17.28 38.59
CA ALA A 114 6.61 16.60 37.74
C ALA A 114 7.17 15.25 37.23
N SER A 115 6.44 14.17 37.51
CA SER A 115 6.73 12.81 37.05
C SER A 115 6.62 12.60 35.53
N GLY A 116 6.28 13.64 34.76
CA GLY A 116 5.87 13.52 33.35
C GLY A 116 6.82 14.17 32.35
N THR A 117 7.95 14.68 32.82
CA THR A 117 8.71 15.69 32.07
C THR A 117 10.18 15.30 32.02
N ASN A 118 10.53 14.44 31.04
CA ASN A 118 11.90 13.94 30.81
C ASN A 118 12.55 13.16 31.97
N ASN A 119 11.76 12.67 32.93
CA ASN A 119 12.28 11.88 34.04
C ASN A 119 12.36 10.39 33.67
N PHE A 120 13.16 10.09 32.64
CA PHE A 120 13.52 8.72 32.30
C PHE A 120 15.02 8.54 32.37
N SER A 121 15.43 7.29 32.54
CA SER A 121 16.82 6.87 32.55
C SER A 121 17.03 5.80 31.50
N LEU A 122 18.24 5.75 30.96
CA LEU A 122 18.67 4.74 29.99
C LEU A 122 19.78 3.91 30.62
N ARG A 123 19.53 2.62 30.82
CA ARG A 123 20.43 1.69 31.54
C ARG A 123 20.85 2.22 32.93
N GLY A 124 19.93 2.91 33.62
CA GLY A 124 20.16 3.46 34.96
C GLY A 124 20.86 4.83 35.01
N PHE A 125 21.21 5.42 33.86
CA PHE A 125 21.79 6.76 33.79
C PHE A 125 20.74 7.81 33.44
N ASP A 126 20.86 8.99 34.04
CA ASP A 126 20.00 10.13 33.71
C ASP A 126 20.16 10.55 32.24
N THR A 127 19.03 10.84 31.59
CA THR A 127 18.98 11.28 30.19
C THR A 127 18.43 12.68 30.03
N SER A 128 18.17 13.42 31.11
CA SER A 128 17.62 14.79 31.07
C SER A 128 18.40 15.73 30.14
N GLY A 129 19.72 15.56 30.06
CA GLY A 129 20.61 16.31 29.16
C GLY A 129 20.79 15.69 27.78
N SER A 130 20.33 14.47 27.52
CA SER A 130 20.71 13.66 26.36
C SER A 130 19.57 13.46 25.36
N ILE A 131 18.66 14.43 25.28
CA ILE A 131 17.56 14.43 24.30
C ILE A 131 17.92 15.40 23.17
N PHE A 132 17.70 14.95 21.93
CA PHE A 132 18.02 15.71 20.72
C PHE A 132 16.81 15.71 19.78
N ILE A 133 16.58 16.84 19.11
CA ILE A 133 15.63 17.00 18.02
C ILE A 133 16.47 17.35 16.78
N ASP A 134 16.44 16.49 15.77
CA ASP A 134 17.21 16.66 14.52
C ASP A 134 18.71 16.94 14.75
N GLY A 135 19.28 16.34 15.81
CA GLY A 135 20.67 16.51 16.22
C GLY A 135 20.97 17.73 17.10
N ALA A 136 20.03 18.65 17.29
CA ALA A 136 20.16 19.75 18.24
C ALA A 136 19.70 19.32 19.64
N ARG A 137 20.47 19.63 20.68
CA ARG A 137 20.13 19.28 22.07
C ARG A 137 18.90 20.06 22.52
N ASP A 138 17.91 19.36 23.06
CA ASP A 138 16.76 19.97 23.73
C ASP A 138 16.77 19.65 25.22
N ASN A 139 17.10 20.66 26.03
CA ASN A 139 17.22 20.60 27.48
C ASN A 139 15.96 21.10 28.20
N GLY A 140 14.87 21.34 27.49
CA GLY A 140 13.66 21.87 28.09
C GLY A 140 12.96 20.83 28.96
N SER A 141 12.40 21.25 30.09
CA SER A 141 11.56 20.41 30.94
C SER A 141 10.09 20.59 30.55
N TYR A 142 9.67 19.92 29.49
CA TYR A 142 8.27 19.81 29.08
C TYR A 142 7.95 18.40 28.54
N THR A 143 6.67 18.03 28.53
CA THR A 143 6.22 16.77 27.92
C THR A 143 6.24 16.96 26.40
N ARG A 144 6.97 16.10 25.70
CA ARG A 144 7.11 16.16 24.24
C ARG A 144 5.99 15.40 23.57
N ASP A 145 5.22 16.09 22.74
CA ASP A 145 4.25 15.47 21.84
C ASP A 145 4.97 14.90 20.61
N VAL A 146 4.35 13.92 19.96
CA VAL A 146 4.89 13.18 18.81
C VAL A 146 4.14 13.48 17.50
N PHE A 147 3.23 14.46 17.49
CA PHE A 147 2.48 14.83 16.29
C PHE A 147 3.34 15.29 15.10
N ASN A 148 4.56 15.80 15.36
CA ASN A 148 5.51 16.28 14.36
C ASN A 148 6.84 15.51 14.44
N VAL A 149 6.77 14.19 14.66
CA VAL A 149 7.93 13.32 14.79
C VAL A 149 7.80 12.19 13.77
N GLU A 150 8.80 12.01 12.91
CA GLU A 150 8.82 10.90 11.93
C GLU A 150 9.39 9.61 12.52
N SER A 151 10.31 9.74 13.47
CA SER A 151 10.88 8.62 14.18
C SER A 151 11.50 9.07 15.50
N VAL A 152 11.56 8.14 16.45
CA VAL A 152 12.36 8.30 17.68
C VAL A 152 13.53 7.34 17.59
N GLU A 153 14.74 7.86 17.76
CA GLU A 153 15.98 7.09 17.69
C GLU A 153 16.63 7.01 19.06
N VAL A 154 16.88 5.78 19.54
CA VAL A 154 17.49 5.51 20.84
C VAL A 154 18.86 4.87 20.65
N ALA A 155 19.89 5.68 20.84
CA ALA A 155 21.28 5.25 20.96
C ALA A 155 21.56 4.78 22.39
N LYS A 156 21.89 3.49 22.60
CA LYS A 156 22.18 2.95 23.93
C LYS A 156 23.68 2.73 24.14
N GLY A 157 24.26 3.56 25.00
CA GLY A 157 25.68 3.52 25.34
C GLY A 157 26.30 4.93 25.33
N PRO A 158 27.63 5.04 25.46
CA PRO A 158 28.33 6.31 25.31
C PRO A 158 28.11 6.86 23.90
N ALA A 159 27.58 8.07 23.82
CA ALA A 159 27.18 8.69 22.55
C ALA A 159 27.39 10.21 22.59
N ALA A 160 28.59 10.62 22.98
CA ALA A 160 28.94 12.03 23.19
C ALA A 160 28.94 12.85 21.88
N ASP A 161 29.04 12.19 20.74
CA ASP A 161 29.10 12.78 19.40
C ASP A 161 27.71 13.03 18.77
N ASN A 162 26.62 12.55 19.38
CA ASN A 162 25.27 12.71 18.84
C ASN A 162 24.71 14.14 18.94
N GLY A 163 25.38 15.04 19.69
CA GLY A 163 25.06 16.46 19.83
C GLY A 163 26.17 17.35 19.36
#